data_AF-A0A0J6XHQ8-F1
#
_entry.id   AF-A0A0J6XHQ8-F1
#
_cell.length_a   1.000
_cell.length_b   1.000
_cell.length_c   1.000
_cell.angle_alpha   90.00
_cell.angle_beta   90.00
_cell.angle_gamma   90.00
#
_symmetry.space_group_name_H-M   'P 1'
#
loop_
_entity.id
_entity.type
_entity.pdbx_description
1 polymer ?
#
loop_
_entity_poly.entity_id
_entity_poly.type
_entity_poly.pdbx_seq_one_letter_code
_entity_poly.pdbx_strand_id
1 'polypeptide(L)'
;MNRQRHEEEELLGPYVLGVLDGEDLRRVEEHMSGCVQCREEVTALREMEAALGEVPAEAFLDGPPQGGDLLLQRTLRQVRGEAAGERLRRRGLAGLAAAASLAAVFWAGAQLGSADGGQVALPPPPSPSVSAQPSPPPAGTKVASATDARTNARMTVQVTPAAKWVRVHAAVAGIPPGERCLLVVVGKDGRRTTAGSWVVGSQNGEGKGASLDGSAAVDPANVKEVLVENESGTRFVSVPMPV
;
A
#
# COMPACT_ATOMS: atom_id res chain seq x y z
N MET A 1 -44.52 -5.90 28.56
CA MET A 1 -44.14 -4.63 29.20
C MET A 1 -42.65 -4.30 29.11
N ASN A 2 -41.69 -5.21 29.39
CA ASN A 2 -40.25 -4.85 29.29
C ASN A 2 -39.69 -4.70 27.86
N ARG A 3 -40.27 -5.38 26.85
CA ARG A 3 -39.78 -5.29 25.47
C ARG A 3 -40.18 -4.00 24.75
N GLN A 4 -41.40 -3.51 24.99
CA GLN A 4 -41.90 -2.23 24.48
C GLN A 4 -41.06 -1.05 25.00
N ARG A 5 -40.70 -1.09 26.30
CA ARG A 5 -39.85 -0.09 26.94
C ARG A 5 -38.49 0.12 26.25
N HIS A 6 -37.86 -0.93 25.74
CA HIS A 6 -36.55 -0.81 25.08
C HIS A 6 -36.65 -0.30 23.64
N GLU A 7 -37.71 -0.64 22.92
CA GLU A 7 -37.93 -0.18 21.54
C GLU A 7 -38.33 1.31 21.51
N GLU A 8 -39.08 1.79 22.51
CA GLU A 8 -39.53 3.19 22.60
C GLU A 8 -38.41 4.14 23.07
N GLU A 9 -37.48 3.66 23.90
CA GLU A 9 -36.30 4.42 24.36
C GLU A 9 -35.32 4.73 23.22
N GLU A 10 -35.15 3.80 22.27
CA GLU A 10 -34.28 3.98 21.09
C GLU A 10 -34.81 5.07 20.13
N LEU A 11 -36.14 5.31 20.12
CA LEU A 11 -36.78 6.30 19.25
C LEU A 11 -36.77 7.73 19.80
N LEU A 12 -36.41 7.94 21.08
CA LEU A 12 -36.42 9.28 21.70
C LEU A 12 -35.34 10.21 21.13
N GLY A 13 -34.16 9.67 20.81
CA GLY A 13 -33.09 10.46 20.17
C GLY A 13 -33.49 11.00 18.79
N PRO A 14 -33.94 10.12 17.86
CA PRO A 14 -34.51 10.52 16.58
C PRO A 14 -35.71 11.47 16.70
N TYR A 15 -36.55 11.30 17.73
CA TYR A 15 -37.67 12.21 18.03
C TYR A 15 -37.19 13.63 18.36
N VAL A 16 -36.19 13.76 19.24
CA VAL A 16 -35.62 15.06 19.62
C VAL A 16 -34.97 15.76 18.43
N LEU A 17 -34.22 15.01 17.60
CA LEU A 17 -33.58 15.53 16.39
C LEU A 17 -34.55 15.80 15.23
N GLY A 18 -35.83 15.45 15.37
CA GLY A 18 -36.85 15.69 14.34
C GLY A 18 -36.70 14.86 13.07
N VAL A 19 -36.10 13.67 13.16
CA VAL A 19 -35.80 12.80 12.00
C VAL A 19 -36.68 11.55 11.90
N LEU A 20 -37.68 11.40 12.79
CA LEU A 20 -38.64 10.30 12.74
C LEU A 20 -39.59 10.40 11.55
N ASP A 21 -40.02 9.25 11.03
CA ASP A 21 -41.13 9.19 10.09
C ASP A 21 -42.49 9.43 10.79
N GLY A 22 -43.53 9.65 10.00
CA GLY A 22 -44.86 9.99 10.53
C GLY A 22 -45.57 8.84 11.25
N GLU A 23 -45.12 7.59 11.11
CA GLU A 23 -45.68 6.46 11.86
C GLU A 23 -45.02 6.36 13.24
N ASP A 24 -43.69 6.40 13.29
CA ASP A 24 -42.92 6.34 14.52
C ASP A 24 -43.14 7.59 15.39
N LEU A 25 -43.28 8.78 14.79
CA LEU A 25 -43.63 10.00 15.51
C LEU A 25 -44.93 9.83 16.31
N ARG A 26 -45.97 9.30 15.67
CA ARG A 26 -47.28 9.08 16.32
C ARG A 26 -47.18 8.05 17.44
N ARG A 27 -46.43 6.97 17.25
CA ARG A 27 -46.22 5.93 18.29
C ARG A 27 -45.52 6.53 19.52
N VAL A 28 -44.48 7.33 19.31
CA VAL A 28 -43.73 7.98 20.40
C VAL A 28 -44.61 8.99 21.13
N GLU A 29 -45.38 9.83 20.42
CA GLU A 29 -46.31 10.78 21.03
C GLU A 29 -47.41 10.11 21.86
N GLU A 30 -47.99 9.02 21.33
CA GLU A 30 -48.99 8.22 22.04
C GLU A 30 -48.40 7.63 23.33
N HIS A 31 -47.19 7.06 23.26
CA HIS A 31 -46.49 6.55 24.44
C HIS A 31 -46.18 7.66 25.46
N MET A 32 -45.70 8.81 24.99
CA MET A 32 -45.38 9.98 25.82
C MET A 32 -46.61 10.57 26.51
N SER A 33 -47.83 10.32 26.02
CA SER A 33 -49.05 10.71 26.73
C SER A 33 -49.22 9.95 28.06
N GLY A 34 -48.77 8.69 28.11
CA GLY A 34 -48.92 7.80 29.27
C GLY A 34 -47.66 7.64 30.14
N CYS A 35 -46.47 7.96 29.65
CA CYS A 35 -45.21 7.69 30.34
C CYS A 35 -44.49 8.98 30.80
N VAL A 36 -44.39 9.20 32.12
CA VAL A 36 -43.66 10.34 32.70
C VAL A 36 -42.16 10.22 32.43
N GLN A 37 -41.59 9.01 32.55
CA GLN A 37 -40.15 8.79 32.41
C GLN A 37 -39.66 9.19 31.01
N CYS A 38 -40.35 8.77 29.94
CA CYS A 38 -39.96 9.15 28.58
C CYS A 38 -40.07 10.66 28.33
N ARG A 39 -40.98 11.38 29.00
CA ARG A 39 -41.04 12.85 28.92
C ARG A 39 -39.87 13.52 29.62
N GLU A 40 -39.43 12.98 30.74
CA GLU A 40 -38.22 13.44 31.44
C GLU A 40 -36.97 13.20 30.59
N GLU A 41 -36.83 12.02 29.98
CA GLU A 41 -35.71 11.70 29.08
C GLU A 41 -35.67 12.63 27.86
N VAL A 42 -36.81 12.91 27.21
CA VAL A 42 -36.88 13.87 26.09
C VAL A 42 -36.46 15.27 26.54
N THR A 43 -36.79 15.67 27.77
CA THR A 43 -36.38 16.97 28.31
C THR A 43 -34.86 17.02 28.49
N ALA A 44 -34.27 15.99 29.08
CA ALA A 44 -32.82 15.88 29.24
C ALA A 44 -32.06 15.87 27.90
N LEU A 45 -32.59 15.15 26.90
CA LEU A 45 -32.01 15.10 25.55
C LEU A 45 -32.08 16.46 24.84
N ARG A 46 -33.16 17.23 25.00
CA ARG A 46 -33.30 18.59 24.44
C ARG A 46 -32.34 19.58 25.08
N GLU A 47 -32.08 19.46 26.38
CA GLU A 47 -31.07 20.27 27.07
C GLU A 47 -29.66 19.99 26.53
N MET A 48 -29.34 18.71 26.32
CA MET A 48 -28.08 18.31 25.70
C MET A 48 -27.97 18.79 24.25
N GLU A 49 -29.04 18.68 23.45
CA GLU A 49 -29.09 19.22 22.09
C GLU A 49 -28.82 20.72 22.08
N ALA A 50 -29.47 21.49 22.96
CA ALA A 50 -29.25 22.92 23.08
C ALA A 50 -27.79 23.26 23.43
N ALA A 51 -27.19 22.53 24.38
CA ALA A 51 -25.79 22.70 24.75
C ALA A 51 -24.82 22.37 23.60
N LEU A 52 -25.17 21.41 22.73
CA LEU A 52 -24.37 21.04 21.56
C LEU A 52 -24.64 21.94 20.34
N GLY A 53 -25.81 22.57 20.26
CA GLY A 53 -26.23 23.44 19.17
C GLY A 53 -25.61 24.83 19.21
N GLU A 54 -24.98 25.23 20.32
CA GLU A 54 -24.23 26.48 20.46
C GLU A 54 -22.85 26.41 19.79
N VAL A 55 -22.82 26.09 18.50
CA VAL A 55 -21.61 26.24 17.70
C VAL A 55 -21.62 27.64 17.08
N PRO A 56 -20.67 28.52 17.43
CA PRO A 56 -20.58 29.84 16.81
C PRO A 56 -20.33 29.70 15.30
N ALA A 57 -20.86 30.62 14.49
CA ALA A 57 -20.69 30.61 13.03
C ALA A 57 -19.21 30.52 12.61
N GLU A 58 -18.32 31.07 13.44
CA GLU A 58 -16.87 31.07 13.28
C GLU A 58 -16.20 29.70 13.52
N ALA A 59 -16.88 28.78 14.20
CA ALA A 59 -16.45 27.40 14.40
C ALA A 59 -16.95 26.45 13.31
N PHE A 60 -17.90 26.89 12.47
CA PHE A 60 -18.19 26.21 11.22
C PHE A 60 -17.04 26.46 10.25
N LEU A 61 -16.09 25.53 10.23
CA LEU A 61 -15.05 25.50 9.21
C LEU A 61 -15.70 25.06 7.90
N ASP A 62 -16.08 26.04 7.07
CA ASP A 62 -16.50 25.83 5.69
C ASP A 62 -15.31 25.35 4.84
N GLY A 63 -15.00 24.06 5.01
CA GLY A 63 -13.94 23.39 4.28
C GLY A 63 -12.51 23.79 4.70
N PRO A 64 -11.51 23.24 3.97
CA PRO A 64 -10.11 23.54 4.23
C PRO A 64 -9.85 25.05 4.12
N PRO A 65 -8.94 25.62 4.94
CA PRO A 65 -8.59 27.03 4.84
C PRO A 65 -8.16 27.38 3.40
N GLN A 66 -8.45 28.61 2.96
CA GLN A 66 -8.08 29.08 1.63
C GLN A 66 -6.56 28.90 1.42
N GLY A 67 -6.17 28.04 0.47
CA GLY A 67 -4.77 27.68 0.22
C GLY A 67 -4.21 26.52 1.05
N GLY A 68 -5.04 25.81 1.81
CA GLY A 68 -4.67 24.61 2.58
C GLY A 68 -4.02 23.52 1.74
N ASP A 69 -4.45 23.37 0.48
CA ASP A 69 -3.85 22.41 -0.46
C ASP A 69 -2.38 22.73 -0.78
N LEU A 70 -2.05 24.02 -0.92
CA LEU A 70 -0.68 24.44 -1.20
C LEU A 70 0.22 24.23 0.01
N LEU A 71 -0.29 24.49 1.22
CA LEU A 71 0.42 24.22 2.46
C LEU A 71 0.64 22.71 2.64
N LEU A 72 -0.38 21.89 2.40
CA LEU A 72 -0.30 20.43 2.45
C LEU A 72 0.71 19.89 1.42
N GLN A 73 0.66 20.37 0.18
CA GLN A 73 1.62 19.96 -0.84
C GLN A 73 3.05 20.37 -0.48
N ARG A 74 3.24 21.56 0.10
CA ARG A 74 4.55 22.04 0.55
C ARG A 74 5.07 21.18 1.71
N THR A 75 4.25 20.89 2.72
CA THR A 75 4.66 20.08 3.87
C THR A 75 4.97 18.65 3.45
N LEU A 76 4.14 18.03 2.59
CA LEU A 76 4.42 16.69 2.06
C LEU A 76 5.72 16.66 1.23
N ARG A 77 5.99 17.70 0.44
CA ARG A 77 7.25 17.80 -0.32
C ARG A 77 8.45 17.95 0.62
N GLN A 78 8.32 18.75 1.67
CA GLN A 78 9.36 18.95 2.67
C GLN A 78 9.68 17.65 3.43
N VAL A 79 8.67 16.95 3.94
CA VAL A 79 8.85 15.67 4.66
C VAL A 79 9.51 14.62 3.78
N ARG A 80 9.13 14.53 2.50
CA ARG A 80 9.80 13.60 1.55
C ARG A 80 11.26 13.99 1.30
N GLY A 81 11.55 15.29 1.21
CA GLY A 81 12.91 15.81 1.02
C GLY A 81 13.81 15.51 2.23
N GLU A 82 13.32 15.72 3.44
CA GLU A 82 14.01 15.40 4.69
C GLU A 82 14.27 13.89 4.80
N ALA A 83 13.25 13.06 4.55
CA ALA A 83 13.40 11.61 4.55
C ALA A 83 14.37 11.09 3.47
N ALA A 84 14.41 11.72 2.30
CA ALA A 84 15.37 11.37 1.24
C ALA A 84 16.81 11.76 1.62
N GLY A 85 16.99 12.94 2.22
CA GLY A 85 18.29 13.43 2.68
C GLY A 85 18.90 12.55 3.78
N GLU A 86 18.10 12.10 4.75
CA GLU A 86 18.55 11.17 5.79
C GLU A 86 18.95 9.80 5.21
N ARG A 87 18.18 9.28 4.24
CA ARG A 87 18.51 8.01 3.57
C ARG A 87 19.79 8.12 2.76
N LEU A 88 20.03 9.23 2.06
CA LEU A 88 21.29 9.46 1.33
C LEU A 88 22.48 9.57 2.29
N ARG A 89 22.35 10.30 3.40
CA ARG A 89 23.41 10.41 4.42
C ARG A 89 23.77 9.05 5.02
N ARG A 90 22.77 8.24 5.41
CA ARG A 90 23.00 6.88 5.93
C ARG A 90 23.67 5.98 4.89
N ARG A 91 23.27 6.07 3.62
CA ARG A 91 23.90 5.31 2.51
C ARG A 91 25.33 5.76 2.23
N GLY A 92 25.62 7.06 2.30
CA GLY A 92 26.98 7.60 2.15
C GLY A 92 27.92 7.12 3.25
N LEU A 93 27.46 7.11 4.51
CA LEU A 93 28.22 6.57 5.63
C LEU A 93 28.44 5.04 5.52
N ALA A 94 27.42 4.30 5.09
CA ALA A 94 27.55 2.86 4.83
C ALA A 94 28.49 2.55 3.66
N GLY A 95 28.47 3.37 2.60
CA GLY A 95 29.38 3.25 1.46
C GLY A 95 30.85 3.53 1.83
N LEU A 96 31.10 4.52 2.69
CA LEU A 96 32.43 4.79 3.24
C LEU A 96 32.95 3.63 4.10
N ALA A 97 32.09 3.05 4.94
CA ALA A 97 32.45 1.88 5.75
C ALA A 97 32.77 0.64 4.88
N ALA A 98 32.03 0.43 3.78
CA ALA A 98 32.27 -0.67 2.85
C ALA A 98 33.54 -0.47 2.00
N ALA A 99 33.87 0.77 1.63
CA ALA A 99 35.12 1.07 0.92
C ALA A 99 36.35 0.86 1.82
N ALA A 100 36.25 1.23 3.10
CA ALA A 100 37.32 1.02 4.07
C ALA A 100 37.59 -0.48 4.33
N SER A 101 36.55 -1.32 4.38
CA SER A 101 36.73 -2.77 4.56
C SER A 101 37.32 -3.46 3.32
N LEU A 102 36.93 -3.05 2.11
CA LEU A 102 37.55 -3.56 0.87
C LEU A 102 39.01 -3.15 0.75
N ALA A 103 39.38 -1.92 1.12
CA ALA A 103 40.77 -1.48 1.12
C ALA A 103 41.64 -2.26 2.13
N ALA A 104 41.10 -2.59 3.30
CA ALA A 104 41.79 -3.41 4.30
C ALA A 104 42.01 -4.86 3.82
N VAL A 105 41.03 -5.47 3.15
CA VAL A 105 41.14 -6.82 2.56
C VAL A 105 42.15 -6.83 1.40
N PHE A 106 42.16 -5.79 0.57
CA PHE A 106 43.11 -5.68 -0.54
C PHE A 106 44.56 -5.52 -0.05
N TRP A 107 44.78 -4.74 1.01
CA TRP A 107 46.10 -4.59 1.63
C TRP A 107 46.57 -5.86 2.36
N ALA A 108 45.66 -6.59 3.00
CA ALA A 108 45.96 -7.89 3.62
C ALA A 108 46.29 -8.97 2.57
N GLY A 109 45.63 -8.94 1.40
CA GLY A 109 45.89 -9.88 0.30
C GLY A 109 47.22 -9.63 -0.43
N ALA A 110 47.70 -8.39 -0.52
CA ALA A 110 48.92 -8.05 -1.25
C ALA A 110 50.23 -8.45 -0.52
N GLN A 111 50.20 -8.61 0.81
CA GLN A 111 51.39 -8.94 1.60
C GLN A 111 51.69 -10.44 1.74
N LEU A 112 50.82 -11.33 1.25
CA LEU A 112 50.96 -12.80 1.41
C LEU A 112 51.29 -13.53 0.09
N GLY A 113 51.61 -12.81 -0.98
CA GLY A 113 52.00 -13.37 -2.27
C GLY A 113 53.50 -13.65 -2.39
N SER A 114 54.11 -14.37 -1.46
CA SER A 114 55.41 -15.05 -1.65
C SER A 114 55.64 -16.07 -0.52
N ALA A 115 56.15 -17.25 -0.91
CA ALA A 115 56.62 -18.37 -0.09
C ALA A 115 55.62 -19.53 0.16
N ASP A 116 55.77 -20.54 -0.70
CA ASP A 116 55.88 -21.98 -0.44
C ASP A 116 55.45 -22.57 0.93
N GLY A 117 54.71 -23.68 0.86
CA GLY A 117 54.64 -24.69 1.92
C GLY A 117 53.45 -24.67 2.89
N GLY A 118 52.71 -25.78 2.94
CA GLY A 118 52.04 -26.22 4.17
C GLY A 118 50.55 -25.92 4.31
N GLN A 119 49.74 -26.79 3.71
CA GLN A 119 48.32 -26.96 4.03
C GLN A 119 48.15 -27.44 5.48
N VAL A 120 47.65 -26.55 6.35
CA VAL A 120 47.02 -26.88 7.63
C VAL A 120 45.73 -26.06 7.73
N ALA A 121 44.59 -26.75 7.59
CA ALA A 121 43.28 -26.18 7.81
C ALA A 121 43.07 -25.91 9.30
N LEU A 122 42.83 -24.63 9.66
CA LEU A 122 42.20 -24.26 10.92
C LEU A 122 40.71 -23.97 10.67
N PRO A 123 39.78 -24.49 11.50
CA PRO A 123 38.36 -24.22 11.34
C PRO A 123 38.04 -22.74 11.67
N PRO A 124 37.19 -22.06 10.87
CA PRO A 124 36.73 -20.71 11.19
C PRO A 124 35.76 -20.70 12.39
N PRO A 125 35.75 -19.63 13.20
CA PRO A 125 34.84 -19.49 14.33
C PRO A 125 33.37 -19.40 13.87
N PRO A 126 32.40 -19.88 14.67
CA PRO A 126 30.99 -19.88 14.28
C PRO A 126 30.48 -18.44 14.18
N SER A 127 30.30 -17.96 12.95
CA SER A 127 29.39 -16.85 12.68
C SER A 127 27.97 -17.37 12.90
N PRO A 128 27.07 -16.68 13.63
CA PRO A 128 25.65 -17.02 13.63
C PRO A 128 25.09 -16.72 12.24
N SER A 129 25.27 -17.68 11.33
CA SER A 129 24.57 -17.75 10.07
C SER A 129 23.15 -18.15 10.43
N VAL A 130 22.28 -17.18 10.62
CA VAL A 130 20.85 -17.42 10.39
C VAL A 130 20.73 -17.65 8.89
N SER A 131 20.99 -18.89 8.48
CA SER A 131 20.51 -19.40 7.20
C SER A 131 18.98 -19.39 7.31
N ALA A 132 18.38 -18.25 6.95
CA ALA A 132 16.99 -18.22 6.58
C ALA A 132 16.88 -19.10 5.33
N GLN A 133 16.60 -20.38 5.55
CA GLN A 133 16.22 -21.30 4.49
C GLN A 133 15.07 -20.65 3.74
N PRO A 134 15.20 -20.36 2.43
CA PRO A 134 14.13 -19.73 1.67
C PRO A 134 12.90 -20.63 1.81
N SER A 135 11.84 -20.09 2.40
CA SER A 135 10.56 -20.78 2.48
C SER A 135 10.15 -21.14 1.05
N PRO A 136 9.73 -22.39 0.78
CA PRO A 136 9.27 -22.75 -0.56
C PRO A 136 8.15 -21.78 -0.97
N PRO A 137 8.12 -21.32 -2.22
CA PRO A 137 7.08 -20.41 -2.69
C PRO A 137 5.71 -21.05 -2.44
N PRO A 138 4.68 -20.26 -2.07
CA PRO A 138 3.34 -20.78 -1.82
C PRO A 138 2.88 -21.67 -2.97
N ALA A 139 2.20 -22.78 -2.65
CA ALA A 139 1.70 -23.71 -3.65
C ALA A 139 0.86 -22.96 -4.71
N GLY A 140 1.16 -23.21 -6.00
CA GLY A 140 0.50 -22.54 -7.13
C GLY A 140 1.14 -21.21 -7.58
N THR A 141 2.31 -20.84 -7.04
CA THR A 141 3.09 -19.70 -7.56
C THR A 141 3.53 -19.97 -9.00
N LYS A 142 3.19 -19.06 -9.92
CA LYS A 142 3.59 -19.12 -11.33
C LYS A 142 4.65 -18.07 -11.61
N VAL A 143 5.71 -18.42 -12.32
CA VAL A 143 6.76 -17.49 -12.76
C VAL A 143 6.88 -17.57 -14.27
N ALA A 144 6.90 -16.41 -14.93
CA ALA A 144 7.08 -16.31 -16.36
C ALA A 144 7.95 -15.09 -16.71
N SER A 145 8.60 -15.13 -17.86
CA SER A 145 9.42 -14.03 -18.36
C SER A 145 9.21 -13.88 -19.86
N ALA A 146 9.18 -12.64 -20.34
CA ALA A 146 9.11 -12.33 -21.75
C ALA A 146 9.87 -11.03 -22.06
N THR A 147 10.32 -10.92 -23.31
CA THR A 147 10.96 -9.73 -23.86
C THR A 147 10.23 -9.35 -25.14
N ASP A 148 9.84 -8.09 -25.27
CA ASP A 148 9.19 -7.56 -26.45
C ASP A 148 10.24 -7.10 -27.47
N ALA A 149 10.18 -7.64 -28.70
CA ALA A 149 11.16 -7.36 -29.74
C ALA A 149 11.05 -5.95 -30.33
N ARG A 150 9.90 -5.27 -30.19
CA ARG A 150 9.67 -3.93 -30.73
C ARG A 150 10.21 -2.86 -29.80
N THR A 151 10.03 -3.05 -28.49
CA THR A 151 10.40 -2.06 -27.48
C THR A 151 11.72 -2.39 -26.77
N ASN A 152 12.21 -3.64 -26.90
CA ASN A 152 13.29 -4.21 -26.09
C ASN A 152 12.98 -4.22 -24.59
N ALA A 153 11.72 -4.00 -24.19
CA ALA A 153 11.31 -4.10 -22.80
C ALA A 153 11.22 -5.58 -22.41
N ARG A 154 11.77 -5.92 -21.24
CA ARG A 154 11.68 -7.25 -20.64
C ARG A 154 10.92 -7.20 -19.34
N MET A 155 10.17 -8.25 -19.06
CA MET A 155 9.49 -8.42 -17.77
C MET A 155 9.63 -9.86 -17.30
N THR A 156 10.02 -10.02 -16.04
CA THR A 156 9.88 -11.26 -15.29
C THR A 156 8.80 -11.04 -14.23
N VAL A 157 7.81 -11.92 -14.19
CA VAL A 157 6.69 -11.79 -13.26
C VAL A 157 6.48 -13.09 -12.51
N GLN A 158 6.27 -12.96 -11.20
CA GLN A 158 5.85 -14.00 -10.30
C GLN A 158 4.43 -13.68 -9.82
N VAL A 159 3.50 -14.58 -10.06
CA VAL A 159 2.11 -14.50 -9.64
C VAL A 159 1.88 -15.52 -8.54
N THR A 160 1.57 -15.03 -7.35
CA THR A 160 1.30 -15.85 -6.18
C THR A 160 -0.21 -15.87 -5.92
N PRO A 161 -0.86 -17.04 -5.87
CA PRO A 161 -2.30 -17.14 -5.62
C PRO A 161 -2.65 -16.69 -4.20
N ALA A 162 -3.79 -16.00 -4.07
CA ALA A 162 -4.48 -15.74 -2.82
C ALA A 162 -5.99 -16.05 -3.00
N ALA A 163 -6.78 -15.92 -1.93
CA ALA A 163 -8.15 -16.46 -1.85
C ALA A 163 -9.03 -16.26 -3.11
N LYS A 164 -9.18 -15.01 -3.59
CA LYS A 164 -9.92 -14.66 -4.83
C LYS A 164 -9.22 -13.55 -5.62
N TRP A 165 -7.91 -13.46 -5.45
CA TRP A 165 -7.07 -12.42 -6.01
C TRP A 165 -5.64 -12.95 -6.12
N VAL A 166 -4.77 -12.24 -6.82
CA VAL A 166 -3.37 -12.61 -6.99
C VAL A 166 -2.43 -11.52 -6.49
N ARG A 167 -1.32 -11.92 -5.86
CA ARG A 167 -0.18 -11.04 -5.62
C ARG A 167 0.78 -11.17 -6.80
N VAL A 168 1.29 -10.05 -7.27
CA VAL A 168 2.17 -9.97 -8.43
C VAL A 168 3.47 -9.31 -8.02
N HIS A 169 4.60 -9.98 -8.30
CA HIS A 169 5.93 -9.43 -8.18
C HIS A 169 6.52 -9.34 -9.59
N ALA A 170 6.74 -8.13 -10.10
CA ALA A 170 7.21 -7.91 -11.47
C ALA A 170 8.55 -7.16 -11.47
N ALA A 171 9.54 -7.72 -12.16
CA ALA A 171 10.80 -7.06 -12.48
C ALA A 171 10.78 -6.67 -13.97
N VAL A 172 10.70 -5.37 -14.24
CA VAL A 172 10.55 -4.80 -15.59
C VAL A 172 11.77 -3.98 -15.94
N ALA A 173 12.33 -4.13 -17.13
CA ALA A 173 13.48 -3.33 -17.60
C ALA A 173 13.33 -2.98 -19.09
N GLY A 174 14.09 -1.98 -19.56
CA GLY A 174 14.08 -1.58 -20.97
C GLY A 174 12.94 -0.64 -21.38
N ILE A 175 12.24 -0.02 -20.42
CA ILE A 175 11.25 1.03 -20.70
C ILE A 175 11.95 2.40 -20.62
N PRO A 176 11.62 3.37 -21.50
CA PRO A 176 12.19 4.71 -21.46
C PRO A 176 11.98 5.42 -20.12
N PRO A 177 12.97 6.17 -19.60
CA PRO A 177 12.83 6.94 -18.37
C PRO A 177 11.79 8.06 -18.52
N GLY A 178 11.05 8.33 -17.45
CA GLY A 178 9.97 9.33 -17.42
C GLY A 178 8.60 8.78 -17.82
N GLU A 179 8.52 7.58 -18.39
CA GLU A 179 7.24 6.93 -18.71
C GLU A 179 6.46 6.60 -17.43
N ARG A 180 5.16 6.93 -17.44
CA ARG A 180 4.21 6.52 -16.40
C ARG A 180 3.57 5.20 -16.80
N CYS A 181 4.01 4.13 -16.16
CA CYS A 181 3.63 2.77 -16.49
C CYS A 181 2.60 2.21 -15.50
N LEU A 182 1.77 1.31 -16.03
CA LEU A 182 0.76 0.54 -15.34
C LEU A 182 1.10 -0.95 -15.50
N LEU A 183 1.08 -1.69 -14.39
CA LEU A 183 1.15 -3.15 -14.39
C LEU A 183 -0.27 -3.66 -14.44
N VAL A 184 -0.64 -4.41 -15.49
CA VAL A 184 -2.01 -4.84 -15.71
C VAL A 184 -2.06 -6.36 -15.82
N VAL A 185 -2.95 -6.96 -15.02
CA VAL A 185 -3.27 -8.39 -15.07
C VAL A 185 -4.51 -8.56 -15.93
N VAL A 186 -4.41 -9.43 -16.95
CA VAL A 186 -5.51 -9.72 -17.87
C VAL A 186 -6.07 -11.11 -17.56
N GLY A 187 -7.38 -11.16 -17.34
CA GLY A 187 -8.13 -12.39 -17.13
C GLY A 187 -8.36 -13.17 -18.43
N LYS A 188 -8.65 -14.46 -18.32
CA LYS A 188 -9.10 -15.31 -19.43
C LYS A 188 -10.43 -14.83 -20.03
N ASP A 189 -11.23 -14.11 -19.26
CA ASP A 189 -12.46 -13.41 -19.66
C ASP A 189 -12.22 -12.08 -20.39
N GLY A 190 -10.95 -11.65 -20.50
CA GLY A 190 -10.57 -10.38 -21.11
C GLY A 190 -10.66 -9.17 -20.18
N ARG A 191 -11.08 -9.33 -18.91
CA ARG A 191 -11.05 -8.24 -17.94
C ARG A 191 -9.62 -7.84 -17.63
N ARG A 192 -9.41 -6.55 -17.44
CA ARG A 192 -8.10 -5.95 -17.18
C ARG A 192 -8.12 -5.30 -15.81
N THR A 193 -7.20 -5.72 -14.94
CA THR A 193 -7.11 -5.22 -13.57
C THR A 193 -5.70 -4.67 -13.32
N THR A 194 -5.62 -3.40 -12.95
CA THR A 194 -4.34 -2.73 -12.66
C THR A 194 -3.82 -3.19 -11.31
N ALA A 195 -2.63 -3.79 -11.30
CA ALA A 195 -1.94 -4.27 -10.10
C ALA A 195 -1.03 -3.22 -9.45
N GLY A 196 -0.64 -2.18 -10.19
CA GLY A 196 0.19 -1.09 -9.70
C GLY A 196 0.54 -0.09 -10.80
N SER A 197 1.12 1.04 -10.41
CA SER A 197 1.63 2.07 -11.31
C SER A 197 2.94 2.65 -10.80
N TRP A 198 3.81 3.10 -11.70
CA TRP A 198 5.08 3.73 -11.35
C TRP A 198 5.59 4.66 -12.46
N VAL A 199 6.58 5.47 -12.12
CA VAL A 199 7.34 6.27 -13.09
C VAL A 199 8.70 5.63 -13.27
N VAL A 200 9.14 5.43 -14.52
CA VAL A 200 10.45 4.86 -14.81
C VAL A 200 11.54 5.87 -14.45
N GLY A 201 12.40 5.53 -13.48
CA GLY A 201 13.50 6.38 -13.04
C GLY A 201 14.64 6.45 -14.06
N SER A 202 15.39 7.56 -14.05
CA SER A 202 16.56 7.79 -14.91
C SER A 202 17.90 7.53 -14.22
N GLN A 203 17.90 7.27 -12.91
CA GLN A 203 19.12 7.18 -12.09
C GLN A 203 19.60 5.73 -11.92
N ASN A 204 20.90 5.54 -11.72
CA ASN A 204 21.54 4.22 -11.56
C ASN A 204 20.87 3.39 -10.45
N GLY A 205 20.25 2.27 -10.83
CA GLY A 205 19.47 1.40 -9.95
C GLY A 205 18.01 1.30 -10.41
N GLU A 206 17.33 2.43 -10.62
CA GLU A 206 15.97 2.50 -11.15
C GLU A 206 15.95 2.42 -12.70
N GLY A 207 16.98 2.97 -13.36
CA GLY A 207 17.15 2.83 -14.82
C GLY A 207 17.59 1.44 -15.29
N LYS A 208 17.98 0.54 -14.36
CA LYS A 208 18.28 -0.87 -14.66
C LYS A 208 17.03 -1.74 -14.70
N GLY A 209 15.91 -1.22 -14.21
CA GLY A 209 14.63 -1.90 -14.14
C GLY A 209 13.89 -1.61 -12.84
N ALA A 210 12.56 -1.60 -12.90
CA ALA A 210 11.68 -1.47 -11.74
C ALA A 210 11.32 -2.86 -11.21
N SER A 211 11.47 -3.07 -9.90
CA SER A 211 10.87 -4.22 -9.19
C SER A 211 9.65 -3.71 -8.45
N LEU A 212 8.50 -4.32 -8.73
CA LEU A 212 7.19 -3.83 -8.31
C LEU A 212 6.40 -4.96 -7.69
N ASP A 213 5.79 -4.65 -6.55
CA ASP A 213 4.88 -5.55 -5.85
C ASP A 213 3.47 -4.97 -5.95
N GLY A 214 2.52 -5.80 -6.37
CA GLY A 214 1.15 -5.38 -6.62
C GLY A 214 0.13 -6.48 -6.32
N SER A 215 -1.13 -6.14 -6.46
CA SER A 215 -2.25 -7.08 -6.27
C SER A 215 -3.33 -6.84 -7.32
N ALA A 216 -3.94 -7.92 -7.82
CA ALA A 216 -5.05 -7.83 -8.76
C ALA A 216 -6.22 -8.68 -8.27
N ALA A 217 -7.42 -8.10 -8.26
CA ALA A 217 -8.68 -8.80 -7.99
C ALA A 217 -9.10 -9.71 -9.17
N VAL A 218 -8.26 -10.69 -9.47
CA VAL A 218 -8.45 -11.71 -10.51
C VAL A 218 -8.24 -13.06 -9.84
N ASP A 219 -9.17 -13.99 -10.07
CA ASP A 219 -9.02 -15.36 -9.59
C ASP A 219 -7.71 -15.96 -10.14
N PRO A 220 -6.86 -16.60 -9.30
CA PRO A 220 -5.59 -17.17 -9.76
C PRO A 220 -5.72 -18.13 -10.95
N ALA A 221 -6.82 -18.88 -11.06
CA ALA A 221 -7.08 -19.79 -12.18
C ALA A 221 -7.43 -19.05 -13.48
N ASN A 222 -7.85 -17.78 -13.37
CA ASN A 222 -8.29 -16.95 -14.48
C ASN A 222 -7.22 -15.99 -15.00
N VAL A 223 -6.00 -15.98 -14.45
CA VAL A 223 -4.93 -15.14 -15.01
C VAL A 223 -4.47 -15.70 -16.37
N LYS A 224 -4.54 -14.86 -17.41
CA LYS A 224 -4.11 -15.20 -18.78
C LYS A 224 -2.72 -14.63 -19.08
N GLU A 225 -2.53 -13.34 -18.83
CA GLU A 225 -1.27 -12.64 -19.09
C GLU A 225 -1.11 -11.46 -18.13
N VAL A 226 0.13 -11.02 -17.95
CA VAL A 226 0.46 -9.78 -17.26
C VAL A 226 1.19 -8.89 -18.26
N LEU A 227 0.78 -7.63 -18.39
CA LEU A 227 1.36 -6.68 -19.33
C LEU A 227 1.75 -5.38 -18.63
N VAL A 228 2.66 -4.66 -19.27
CA VAL A 228 3.00 -3.28 -18.91
C VAL A 228 2.60 -2.36 -20.04
N GLU A 229 1.89 -1.30 -19.70
CA GLU A 229 1.50 -0.23 -20.63
C GLU A 229 1.65 1.14 -19.98
N ASN A 230 1.70 2.22 -20.76
CA ASN A 230 1.59 3.56 -20.20
C ASN A 230 0.15 4.05 -20.07
N GLU A 231 -0.03 5.21 -19.43
CA GLU A 231 -1.33 5.90 -19.33
C GLU A 231 -1.96 6.24 -20.69
N SER A 232 -1.16 6.25 -21.77
CA SER A 232 -1.64 6.44 -23.15
C SER A 232 -2.06 5.13 -23.85
N GLY A 233 -2.02 3.99 -23.16
CA GLY A 233 -2.37 2.67 -23.70
C GLY A 233 -1.30 2.04 -24.59
N THR A 234 -0.09 2.60 -24.64
CA THR A 234 1.04 2.00 -25.37
C THR A 234 1.58 0.84 -24.56
N ARG A 235 1.48 -0.37 -25.12
CA ARG A 235 2.02 -1.59 -24.51
C ARG A 235 3.54 -1.68 -24.71
N PHE A 236 4.27 -1.92 -23.63
CA PHE A 236 5.71 -2.14 -23.66
C PHE A 236 6.10 -3.62 -23.71
N VAL A 237 5.49 -4.45 -22.88
CA VAL A 237 5.77 -5.89 -22.81
C VAL A 237 4.54 -6.64 -22.32
N SER A 238 4.32 -7.85 -22.83
CA SER A 238 3.32 -8.80 -22.30
C SER A 238 3.99 -10.12 -21.99
N VAL A 239 3.66 -10.69 -20.82
CA VAL A 239 4.11 -12.00 -20.38
C VAL A 239 2.88 -12.90 -20.24
N PRO A 240 2.70 -13.91 -21.12
CA PRO A 240 1.64 -14.89 -20.96
C PRO A 240 1.92 -15.76 -19.73
N MET A 241 0.88 -16.05 -18.92
CA MET A 241 1.04 -16.95 -17.79
C MET A 241 0.95 -18.40 -18.26
N PRO A 242 1.83 -19.30 -17.76
CA PRO A 242 1.72 -20.71 -18.05
C PRO A 242 0.39 -21.26 -17.52
N VAL A 243 -0.27 -22.09 -18.31
CA VAL A 243 -1.57 -22.69 -17.98
C VAL A 243 -1.44 -23.62 -16.79
#